data_AF-A0A381Z7I7-F1
#
_entry.id   AF-A0A381Z7I7-F1
#
_cell.length_a   1.000
_cell.length_b   1.000
_cell.length_c   1.000
_cell.angle_alpha   90.00
_cell.angle_beta   90.00
_cell.angle_gamma   90.00
#
_symmetry.space_group_name_H-M   'P 1'
#
loop_
_entity.id
_entity.type
_entity.pdbx_description
1 polymer ?
#
loop_
_entity_poly.entity_id
_entity_poly.type
_entity_poly.pdbx_seq_one_letter_code
_entity_poly.pdbx_strand_id
1 'polypeptide(L)' 'MLKTGHEVVGFDNFSTGQRRFLVGAQISDRFKLIEGDLSDEQQIETAMRDVEFVWHLAANADVRFGTDQP' A
#
# COMPACT_ATOMS: atom_id res chain seq x y z
N MET A 1 0.30 -4.70 13.62
CA MET A 1 1.57 -4.12 13.14
C MET A 1 1.99 -2.90 13.96
N LEU A 2 1.52 -1.68 13.70
CA LEU A 2 1.98 -0.49 14.45
C LEU A 2 1.73 -0.56 15.97
N LYS A 3 0.54 -1.03 16.39
CA LYS A 3 0.19 -1.23 17.81
C LYS A 3 1.03 -2.30 18.51
N THR A 4 1.62 -3.22 17.74
CA THR A 4 2.49 -4.29 18.25
C THR A 4 3.97 -3.95 18.12
N GLY A 5 4.32 -2.71 17.75
CA GLY A 5 5.69 -2.19 17.79
C GLY A 5 6.47 -2.26 16.47
N HIS A 6 5.90 -2.80 15.39
CA HIS A 6 6.61 -2.91 14.11
C HIS A 6 6.70 -1.58 13.36
N GLU A 7 7.76 -1.44 12.57
CA GLU A 7 7.85 -0.47 11.48
C GLU A 7 6.95 -0.92 10.31
N VAL A 8 6.22 0.02 9.73
CA VAL A 8 5.26 -0.28 8.67
C VAL A 8 5.41 0.74 7.55
N VAL A 9 5.64 0.22 6.35
CA VAL A 9 5.55 0.97 5.11
C VAL A 9 4.20 0.67 4.47
N GLY A 10 3.37 1.71 4.27
CA GLY A 10 2.20 1.63 3.41
C GLY A 10 2.57 2.01 1.98
N PHE A 11 2.09 1.25 1.00
CA PHE A 11 2.25 1.54 -0.43
C PHE A 11 0.88 1.52 -1.11
N ASP A 12 0.45 2.65 -1.67
CA ASP A 12 -0.88 2.79 -2.29
C ASP A 12 -0.89 3.98 -3.27
N ASN A 13 -1.55 3.84 -4.43
CA ASN A 13 -1.74 4.94 -5.40
C ASN A 13 -3.05 5.73 -5.18
N PHE A 14 -3.86 5.33 -4.20
CA PHE A 14 -5.17 5.87 -3.88
C PHE A 14 -6.19 5.85 -5.03
N SER A 15 -6.03 4.94 -6.00
CA SER A 15 -7.00 4.72 -7.08
C SER A 15 -8.41 4.41 -6.54
N THR A 16 -8.49 3.62 -5.47
CA THR A 16 -9.73 3.37 -4.70
C THR A 16 -9.55 3.57 -3.19
N GLY A 17 -8.30 3.57 -2.71
CA GLY A 17 -7.94 3.85 -1.33
C GLY A 17 -8.26 5.29 -0.92
N GLN A 18 -8.40 5.54 0.39
CA GLN A 18 -8.78 6.87 0.89
C GLN A 18 -7.90 7.28 2.06
N ARG A 19 -7.17 8.40 1.89
CA ARG A 19 -6.18 8.91 2.88
C ARG A 19 -6.71 9.06 4.30
N ARG A 20 -8.00 9.39 4.46
CA ARG A 20 -8.60 9.53 5.80
C ARG A 20 -8.46 8.27 6.66
N PHE A 21 -8.33 7.09 6.04
CA PHE A 21 -8.15 5.83 6.77
C PHE A 21 -6.73 5.68 7.35
N LEU A 22 -5.76 6.48 6.88
CA LEU A 22 -4.38 6.47 7.36
C LEU A 22 -4.11 7.49 8.46
N VAL A 23 -5.06 8.36 8.81
CA VAL A 23 -4.85 9.44 9.81
C VAL A 23 -4.30 8.88 11.13
N GLY A 24 -4.82 7.76 11.62
CA GLY A 24 -4.34 7.12 12.84
C GLY A 24 -2.93 6.52 12.71
N ALA A 25 -2.56 6.04 11.53
CA ALA A 25 -1.23 5.49 11.27
C ALA A 25 -0.17 6.59 11.13
N GLN A 26 -0.51 7.71 10.48
CA GLN A 26 0.37 8.86 10.25
C GLN A 26 0.85 9.55 11.53
N ILE A 27 0.19 9.33 12.67
CA ILE A 27 0.61 9.86 13.97
C ILE A 27 1.82 9.07 14.52
N SER A 28 2.07 7.86 14.02
CA SER A 28 3.18 7.04 14.49
C SER A 28 4.45 7.30 13.69
N ASP A 29 5.56 7.61 14.38
CA ASP A 29 6.88 7.74 13.77
C ASP A 29 7.41 6.43 13.12
N ARG A 30 6.76 5.30 13.41
CA ARG A 30 7.06 3.99 12.80
C ARG A 30 6.26 3.71 11.53
N PHE A 31 5.44 4.66 11.07
CA PHE A 31 4.68 4.53 9.84
C PHE A 31 5.25 5.46 8.77
N LYS A 32 5.53 4.88 7.60
CA LYS A 32 5.88 5.62 6.39
C LYS A 32 4.87 5.30 5.30
N LEU A 33 4.36 6.33 4.64
CA LEU A 33 3.58 6.16 3.42
C LEU A 33 4.47 6.42 2.20
N ILE A 34 4.47 5.49 1.26
CA ILE A 34 4.98 5.66 -0.09
C ILE A 34 3.75 5.66 -0.99
N GLU A 35 3.49 6.79 -1.64
CA GLU A 35 2.46 6.84 -2.66
C GLU A 35 3.07 6.45 -3.99
N GLY A 36 2.52 5.43 -4.62
CA GLY A 36 3.10 4.84 -5.82
C GLY A 36 2.23 3.78 -6.45
N ASP A 37 2.53 3.45 -7.71
CA ASP A 37 1.78 2.49 -8.51
C ASP A 37 2.50 1.13 -8.56
N LEU A 38 1.75 0.04 -8.43
CA LEU A 38 2.29 -1.32 -8.52
C LEU A 38 2.73 -1.69 -9.95
N SER A 39 2.32 -0.95 -10.98
CA SER A 39 2.85 -1.15 -12.33
C SER A 39 4.25 -0.55 -12.52
N ASP A 40 4.72 0.27 -11.57
CA ASP A 40 6.06 0.85 -11.60
C ASP A 40 7.02 0.02 -10.74
N GLU A 41 7.81 -0.82 -11.42
CA GLU A 41 8.78 -1.72 -10.81
C GLU A 41 9.81 -0.98 -9.94
N GLN A 42 10.27 0.21 -10.37
CA GLN A 42 11.29 0.96 -9.63
C GLN A 42 10.75 1.50 -8.30
N GLN A 43 9.47 1.87 -8.27
CA GLN A 43 8.80 2.29 -7.04
C GLN A 43 8.62 1.11 -6.07
N ILE A 44 8.27 -0.08 -6.59
CA ILE A 44 8.21 -1.31 -5.79
C ILE A 44 9.59 -1.63 -5.22
N GLU A 45 10.63 -1.68 -6.04
CA GLU A 45 12.00 -1.97 -5.60
C GLU A 45 12.41 -1.04 -4.45
N THR A 46 12.08 0.24 -4.55
CA THR A 46 12.38 1.23 -3.51
C THR A 46 11.55 0.98 -2.24
N ALA A 47 10.26 0.66 -2.37
CA ALA A 47 9.38 0.39 -1.25
C ALA A 47 9.68 -0.91 -0.52
N MET A 48 10.28 -1.89 -1.21
CA MET A 48 10.65 -3.20 -0.65
C MET A 48 12.02 -3.20 0.06
N ARG A 49 12.81 -2.13 -0.03
CA ARG A 49 14.10 -2.05 0.67
C ARG A 49 13.91 -2.20 2.17
N ASP A 50 14.68 -3.11 2.76
CA ASP A 50 14.68 -3.43 4.20
C ASP A 50 13.32 -3.95 4.73
N VAL A 51 12.43 -4.43 3.84
CA VAL A 51 11.16 -5.05 4.23
C VAL A 51 11.35 -6.55 4.47
N GLU A 52 11.04 -7.01 5.67
CA GLU A 52 11.14 -8.43 6.06
C GLU A 52 9.90 -9.25 5.66
N PHE A 53 8.72 -8.61 5.56
CA PHE A 53 7.46 -9.28 5.27
C PHE A 53 6.48 -8.37 4.52
N VAL A 54 5.76 -8.92 3.54
CA VAL A 54 4.82 -8.18 2.68
C VAL A 54 3.39 -8.68 2.86
N TRP A 55 2.48 -7.75 3.11
CA TRP A 55 1.03 -7.96 2.99
C TRP A 55 0.54 -7.32 1.69
N HIS A 56 0.32 -8.13 0.64
CA HIS A 56 -0.15 -7.64 -0.65
C HIS A 56 -1.67 -7.57 -0.69
N LEU A 57 -2.23 -6.37 -0.52
CA LEU A 57 -3.68 -6.12 -0.47
C LEU A 57 -4.19 -5.22 -1.60
N ALA A 58 -3.28 -4.46 -2.24
CA ALA A 58 -3.64 -3.55 -3.32
C ALA A 58 -3.96 -4.35 -4.59
N ALA A 59 -5.18 -4.19 -5.08
CA ALA A 59 -5.68 -4.79 -6.30
C ALA A 59 -6.85 -3.94 -6.82
N ASN A 60 -7.17 -4.08 -8.10
CA ASN A 60 -8.41 -3.55 -8.63
C ASN A 60 -9.58 -4.32 -7.98
N ALA A 61 -10.30 -3.66 -7.07
CA ALA A 61 -11.43 -4.25 -6.35
C ALA A 61 -12.59 -4.65 -7.28
N ASP A 62 -12.55 -4.20 -8.54
CA ASP A 62 -13.61 -4.38 -9.52
C ASP A 62 -13.40 -5.65 -10.37
N VAL A 63 -13.49 -6.81 -9.71
CA VAL A 63 -13.73 -8.09 -10.39
C VAL A 63 -15.11 -8.17 -11.06
N ARG A 64 -15.97 -7.14 -10.95
CA ARG A 64 -17.35 -7.18 -11.46
C ARG A 64 -17.50 -6.91 -12.96
N PHE A 65 -16.51 -6.31 -13.64
CA PHE A 65 -16.59 -6.01 -15.08
C PHE A 65 -15.65 -6.85 -15.96
N GLY A 66 -15.02 -7.90 -15.40
CA GLY A 66 -14.00 -8.71 -16.07
C GLY A 66 -14.44 -9.52 -17.30
N THR A 67 -15.65 -9.33 -17.83
CA THR A 67 -16.13 -10.02 -19.04
C THR A 67 -16.27 -9.13 -20.27
N ASP A 68 -16.16 -7.80 -20.14
CA ASP A 68 -16.51 -6.92 -21.26
C ASP A 68 -15.32 -6.51 -22.14
N GLN A 69 -14.07 -6.80 -21.74
CA GLN A 69 -12.89 -6.69 -22.61
C GLN A 69 -11.81 -7.72 -22.21
N PRO A 70 -11.61 -8.80 -23.00
CA PRO A 70 -10.50 -9.75 -22.80
C PRO A 70 -9.14 -9.16 -23.18
#